data_AF-A0A963GSF8-F1
#
_entry.id   AF-A0A963GSF8-F1
#
_cell.length_a   1.000
_cell.length_b   1.000
_cell.length_c   1.000
_cell.angle_alpha   90.00
_cell.angle_beta   90.00
_cell.angle_gamma   90.00
#
_symmetry.space_group_name_H-M   'P 1'
#
loop_
_entity.id
_entity.type
_entity.pdbx_description
1 polymer ?
#
loop_
_entity_poly.entity_id
_entity_poly.type
_entity_poly.pdbx_seq_one_letter_code
_entity_poly.pdbx_strand_id
1 'polypeptide(L)'
;MNNLLCFPMAYIAMLLGGCAIAAQPQSSEYAPATIIAALIARSDVDLREQAECDPKGAEGYEAGKRWTLGDDMAHYLAEMSGGENSVTAECWPPEDGGRTCTVTFGQDKGELVWSRGYRFRMVDGAAVGDLMCFTIP
;
A
#
# COMPACT_ATOMS: atom_id res chain seq x y z
N MET A 1 43.57 0.80 30.68
CA MET A 1 42.85 0.13 31.78
C MET A 1 41.49 0.80 31.90
N ASN A 2 40.40 0.14 31.52
CA ASN A 2 39.07 0.60 31.92
C ASN A 2 38.19 -0.64 32.15
N ASN A 3 37.74 -0.74 33.40
CA ASN A 3 36.92 -1.80 33.94
C ASN A 3 35.46 -1.65 33.51
N LEU A 4 34.80 -2.82 33.46
CA LEU A 4 33.36 -3.06 33.51
C LEU A 4 32.61 -2.08 34.43
N LEU A 5 31.32 -1.87 34.12
CA LEU A 5 30.24 -2.31 35.01
C LEU A 5 28.87 -2.26 34.31
N CYS A 6 28.13 -3.33 34.54
CA CYS A 6 26.79 -3.61 34.03
C CYS A 6 25.77 -3.40 35.17
N PHE A 7 24.66 -2.71 34.86
CA PHE A 7 23.30 -2.76 35.46
C PHE A 7 23.12 -2.29 36.93
N PRO A 8 21.96 -1.71 37.34
CA PRO A 8 20.62 -2.27 37.12
C PRO A 8 19.42 -1.30 36.91
N MET A 9 18.25 -1.94 36.81
CA MET A 9 16.89 -1.50 36.48
C MET A 9 16.30 -0.29 37.23
N ALA A 10 15.50 0.46 36.45
CA ALA A 10 14.15 1.00 36.72
C ALA A 10 13.84 1.63 38.10
N TYR A 11 13.51 2.92 38.10
CA TYR A 11 12.32 3.42 38.82
C TYR A 11 11.78 4.70 38.18
N ILE A 12 10.45 4.76 38.15
CA ILE A 12 9.55 5.62 37.37
C ILE A 12 9.29 6.94 38.09
N ALA A 13 9.20 8.06 37.35
CA ALA A 13 8.28 9.16 37.69
C ALA A 13 7.93 9.99 36.45
N MET A 14 6.62 10.16 36.26
CA MET A 14 5.91 10.69 35.10
C MET A 14 5.94 12.23 34.99
N LEU A 15 5.47 12.68 33.81
CA LEU A 15 4.79 13.95 33.48
C LEU A 15 5.66 15.01 32.78
N LEU A 16 5.57 15.04 31.45
CA LEU A 16 4.90 16.10 30.68
C LEU A 16 5.22 15.93 29.18
N GLY A 17 4.16 15.87 28.36
CA GLY A 17 4.22 16.33 26.97
C GLY A 17 4.54 15.30 25.89
N GLY A 18 3.52 15.00 25.09
CA GLY A 18 3.68 15.01 23.64
C GLY A 18 4.14 13.70 22.98
N CYS A 19 3.25 13.16 22.17
CA CYS A 19 3.47 12.12 21.17
C CYS A 19 3.90 10.76 21.74
N ALA A 20 2.89 9.94 22.03
CA ALA A 20 3.01 8.50 21.86
C ALA A 20 3.43 8.23 20.40
N ILE A 21 4.73 8.12 20.13
CA ILE A 21 5.20 7.39 18.97
C ILE A 21 5.01 5.94 19.37
N ALA A 22 3.82 5.40 19.08
CA ALA A 22 3.68 3.97 18.98
C ALA A 22 4.71 3.52 17.95
N ALA A 23 5.78 2.88 18.43
CA ALA A 23 6.75 2.21 17.59
C ALA A 23 5.98 1.12 16.84
N GLN A 24 5.50 1.46 15.63
CA GLN A 24 4.94 0.48 14.71
C GLN A 24 6.04 -0.54 14.43
N PRO A 25 5.75 -1.85 14.45
CA PRO A 25 6.76 -2.85 14.19
C PRO A 25 7.29 -2.66 12.77
N GLN A 26 8.51 -2.12 12.67
CA GLN A 26 9.29 -2.10 11.45
C GLN A 26 9.57 -3.55 11.04
N SER A 27 8.72 -4.11 10.18
CA SER A 27 9.06 -5.31 9.40
C SER A 27 8.62 -5.21 7.94
N SER A 28 8.48 -3.99 7.42
CA SER A 28 8.42 -3.73 5.99
C SER A 28 9.84 -3.72 5.45
N GLU A 29 10.34 -4.88 5.02
CA GLU A 29 11.66 -5.02 4.38
C GLU A 29 11.79 -4.20 3.08
N TYR A 30 10.67 -3.77 2.50
CA TYR A 30 10.62 -2.92 1.32
C TYR A 30 10.22 -1.49 1.68
N ALA A 31 10.91 -0.52 1.08
CA ALA A 31 10.48 0.87 1.16
C ALA A 31 9.15 1.05 0.39
N PRO A 32 8.25 1.94 0.81
CA PRO A 32 7.01 2.24 0.08
C PRO A 32 7.22 2.52 -1.42
N ALA A 33 8.28 3.24 -1.77
CA ALA A 33 8.63 3.51 -3.16
C ALA A 33 8.92 2.24 -3.97
N THR A 34 9.55 1.22 -3.36
CA THR A 34 9.82 -0.07 -4.01
C THR A 34 8.53 -0.84 -4.27
N ILE A 35 7.60 -0.83 -3.31
CA ILE A 35 6.30 -1.50 -3.44
C ILE A 35 5.48 -0.85 -4.57
N ILE A 36 5.43 0.49 -4.60
CA ILE A 36 4.74 1.24 -5.66
C ILE A 36 5.39 1.00 -7.01
N ALA A 37 6.73 1.00 -7.10
CA ALA A 37 7.44 0.71 -8.34
C ALA A 37 7.14 -0.71 -8.86
N ALA A 38 7.06 -1.70 -7.96
CA ALA A 38 6.70 -3.07 -8.32
C ALA A 38 5.28 -3.18 -8.89
N LEU A 39 4.32 -2.40 -8.36
CA LEU A 39 2.98 -2.30 -8.94
C LEU A 39 3.01 -1.64 -10.32
N ILE A 40 3.71 -0.52 -10.47
CA ILE A 40 3.81 0.21 -11.75
C ILE A 40 4.45 -0.65 -12.84
N ALA A 41 5.42 -1.52 -12.50
CA ALA A 41 6.01 -2.47 -13.43
C ALA A 41 4.99 -3.46 -14.04
N ARG A 42 3.78 -3.54 -13.46
CA ARG A 42 2.65 -4.34 -13.96
C ARG A 42 1.59 -3.50 -14.69
N SER A 43 1.90 -2.27 -15.09
CA SER A 43 0.94 -1.35 -15.72
C SER A 43 0.20 -1.95 -16.91
N ASP A 44 0.83 -2.84 -17.67
CA ASP A 44 0.25 -3.43 -18.89
C ASP A 44 -0.71 -4.62 -18.62
N VAL A 45 -0.87 -5.05 -17.37
CA VAL A 45 -1.78 -6.15 -16.99
C VAL A 45 -3.21 -5.80 -17.40
N ASP A 46 -3.85 -6.68 -18.17
CA ASP A 46 -5.25 -6.53 -18.54
C ASP A 46 -6.14 -6.91 -17.34
N LEU A 47 -6.85 -5.94 -16.80
CA LEU A 47 -7.68 -6.14 -15.59
C LEU A 47 -8.88 -7.05 -15.86
N ARG A 48 -9.28 -7.22 -17.12
CA ARG A 48 -10.38 -8.13 -17.50
C ARG A 48 -10.01 -9.60 -17.33
N GLU A 49 -8.71 -9.90 -17.34
CA GLU A 49 -8.17 -11.23 -17.09
C GLU A 49 -7.92 -11.49 -15.60
N GLN A 50 -8.07 -10.47 -14.74
CA GLN A 50 -7.88 -10.58 -13.30
C GLN A 50 -9.24 -10.79 -12.62
N ALA A 51 -9.60 -12.05 -12.36
CA ALA A 51 -10.91 -12.42 -11.79
C ALA A 51 -11.21 -11.74 -10.44
N GLU A 52 -10.16 -11.36 -9.69
CA GLU A 52 -10.27 -10.72 -8.37
C GLU A 52 -10.24 -9.18 -8.44
N CYS A 53 -10.01 -8.62 -9.62
CA CYS A 53 -10.31 -7.23 -9.90
C CYS A 53 -11.74 -7.17 -10.42
N ASP A 54 -12.72 -7.30 -9.52
CA ASP A 54 -14.14 -7.25 -9.88
C ASP A 54 -14.39 -5.98 -10.72
N PRO A 55 -14.88 -6.11 -11.97
CA PRO A 55 -15.19 -4.99 -12.86
C PRO A 55 -16.37 -4.16 -12.37
N LYS A 56 -16.74 -4.16 -11.08
CA LYS A 56 -17.66 -3.19 -10.49
C LYS A 56 -17.17 -1.73 -10.57
N GLY A 57 -15.95 -1.49 -11.06
CA GLY A 57 -15.46 -0.18 -11.53
C GLY A 57 -15.39 -0.03 -13.05
N ALA A 58 -15.76 -1.06 -13.83
CA ALA A 58 -15.76 -1.03 -15.29
C ALA A 58 -16.93 -0.21 -15.89
N GLU A 59 -17.79 0.38 -15.04
CA GLU A 59 -18.94 1.18 -15.47
C GLU A 59 -18.55 2.42 -16.31
N GLY A 60 -17.27 2.79 -16.32
CA GLY A 60 -16.70 3.87 -17.16
C GLY A 60 -15.93 3.43 -18.42
N TYR A 61 -15.72 2.13 -18.64
CA TYR A 61 -14.84 1.65 -19.72
C TYR A 61 -15.63 1.00 -20.86
N GLU A 62 -15.34 1.43 -22.09
CA GLU A 62 -16.02 0.91 -23.28
C GLU A 62 -15.78 -0.59 -23.46
N ALA A 63 -16.87 -1.35 -23.61
CA ALA A 63 -16.82 -2.76 -23.96
C ALA A 63 -16.02 -2.96 -25.27
N GLY A 64 -14.85 -3.60 -25.16
CA GLY A 64 -13.97 -3.90 -26.29
C GLY A 64 -12.65 -3.14 -26.35
N LYS A 65 -12.44 -2.12 -25.49
CA LYS A 65 -11.12 -1.51 -25.32
C LYS A 65 -10.29 -2.30 -24.30
N ARG A 66 -8.98 -2.40 -24.55
CA ARG A 66 -8.03 -2.92 -23.56
C ARG A 66 -8.08 -1.97 -22.35
N TRP A 67 -8.19 -2.54 -21.16
CA TRP A 67 -8.21 -1.81 -19.91
C TRP A 67 -7.12 -2.37 -19.02
N THR A 68 -6.03 -1.61 -18.92
CA THR A 68 -4.85 -2.03 -18.17
C THR A 68 -4.86 -1.47 -16.75
N LEU A 69 -4.05 -2.07 -15.87
CA LEU A 69 -3.78 -1.50 -14.54
C LEU A 69 -3.31 -0.05 -14.63
N GLY A 70 -2.47 0.28 -15.62
CA GLY A 70 -1.98 1.64 -15.85
C GLY A 70 -3.11 2.61 -16.19
N ASP A 71 -4.08 2.17 -17.02
CA ASP A 71 -5.27 2.97 -17.36
C ASP A 71 -6.14 3.23 -16.12
N ASP A 72 -6.38 2.20 -15.29
CA ASP A 72 -7.15 2.34 -14.04
C ASP A 72 -6.48 3.30 -13.06
N MET A 73 -5.17 3.13 -12.85
CA MET A 73 -4.38 4.04 -12.01
C MET A 73 -4.41 5.48 -12.54
N ALA A 74 -4.24 5.68 -13.85
CA ALA A 74 -4.27 7.00 -14.45
C ALA A 74 -5.63 7.68 -14.31
N HIS A 75 -6.73 6.91 -14.45
CA HIS A 75 -8.09 7.40 -14.23
C HIS A 75 -8.27 7.93 -12.80
N TYR A 76 -7.98 7.13 -11.78
CA TYR A 76 -8.11 7.56 -10.38
C TYR A 76 -7.16 8.71 -10.02
N LEU A 77 -5.92 8.70 -10.54
CA LEU A 77 -4.98 9.81 -10.36
C LEU A 77 -5.47 11.11 -11.02
N ALA A 78 -6.21 11.04 -12.13
CA ALA A 78 -6.80 12.21 -12.75
C ALA A 78 -7.97 12.79 -11.94
N GLU A 79 -8.70 11.95 -11.20
CA GLU A 79 -9.81 12.37 -10.33
C GLU A 79 -9.36 13.03 -9.03
N MET A 80 -8.08 12.92 -8.68
CA MET A 80 -7.44 13.51 -7.50
C MET A 80 -7.31 15.05 -7.58
N SER A 81 -8.43 15.77 -7.73
CA SER A 81 -8.51 17.23 -7.71
C SER A 81 -9.30 17.79 -6.52
N GLY A 82 -8.73 18.79 -5.83
CA GLY A 82 -9.43 19.60 -4.83
C GLY A 82 -9.62 18.96 -3.45
N GLY A 83 -8.58 18.38 -2.87
CA GLY A 83 -8.53 17.76 -1.54
C GLY A 83 -7.11 17.35 -1.15
N GLU A 84 -6.93 16.74 0.03
CA GLU A 84 -5.70 16.01 0.36
C GLU A 84 -5.73 14.64 -0.32
N ASN A 85 -4.71 14.36 -1.12
CA ASN A 85 -4.56 13.07 -1.77
C ASN A 85 -3.52 12.24 -1.00
N SER A 86 -3.77 10.94 -0.85
CA SER A 86 -2.84 10.03 -0.19
C SER A 86 -2.55 8.81 -1.06
N VAL A 87 -1.29 8.36 -0.99
CA VAL A 87 -0.87 7.07 -1.50
C VAL A 87 -0.14 6.36 -0.38
N THR A 88 -0.64 5.20 0.04
CA THR A 88 -0.04 4.38 1.08
C THR A 88 0.38 3.03 0.52
N ALA A 89 1.41 2.44 1.11
CA ALA A 89 1.88 1.12 0.75
C ALA A 89 2.27 0.36 2.00
N GLU A 90 1.74 -0.86 2.14
CA GLU A 90 1.96 -1.72 3.30
C GLU A 90 2.20 -3.15 2.84
N CYS A 91 3.08 -3.86 3.54
CA CYS A 91 3.30 -5.29 3.32
C CYS A 91 3.21 -6.05 4.63
N TRP A 92 2.63 -7.25 4.58
CA TRP A 92 2.54 -8.15 5.73
C TRP A 92 3.59 -9.27 5.62
N PRO A 93 3.95 -9.91 6.75
CA PRO A 93 4.94 -10.99 6.79
C PRO A 93 4.65 -12.11 5.79
N PRO A 94 5.66 -12.86 5.33
CA PRO A 94 5.50 -13.81 4.25
C PRO A 94 4.64 -15.01 4.67
N GLU A 95 3.74 -15.44 3.78
CA GLU A 95 3.02 -16.72 3.94
C GLU A 95 3.86 -17.89 3.43
N ASP A 96 4.64 -17.73 2.34
CA ASP A 96 5.44 -18.80 1.72
C ASP A 96 6.69 -18.27 0.97
N GLY A 97 7.51 -17.42 1.60
CA GLY A 97 8.70 -16.84 0.95
C GLY A 97 8.42 -15.65 0.01
N GLY A 98 7.17 -15.20 -0.07
CA GLY A 98 6.81 -13.89 -0.63
C GLY A 98 5.91 -13.13 0.35
N ARG A 99 5.94 -11.80 0.28
CA ARG A 99 5.10 -10.92 1.11
C ARG A 99 3.86 -10.48 0.35
N THR A 100 2.71 -10.44 1.02
CA THR A 100 1.52 -9.79 0.47
C THR A 100 1.64 -8.29 0.71
N CYS A 101 1.54 -7.50 -0.35
CA CYS A 101 1.64 -6.05 -0.30
C CYS A 101 0.37 -5.42 -0.87
N THR A 102 0.00 -4.27 -0.30
CA THR A 102 -1.09 -3.43 -0.75
C THR A 102 -0.56 -2.04 -1.08
N VAL A 103 -1.03 -1.48 -2.18
CA VAL A 103 -0.93 -0.04 -2.48
C VAL A 103 -2.33 0.54 -2.52
N THR A 104 -2.57 1.62 -1.79
CA THR A 104 -3.87 2.30 -1.72
C THR A 104 -3.72 3.74 -2.19
N PHE A 105 -4.59 4.14 -3.11
CA PHE A 105 -4.80 5.51 -3.57
C PHE A 105 -6.08 6.04 -2.93
N GLY A 106 -6.05 7.22 -2.32
CA GLY A 106 -7.23 7.81 -1.68
C GLY A 106 -7.31 9.31 -1.84
N GLN A 107 -8.54 9.82 -1.87
CA GLN A 107 -8.84 11.25 -1.89
C GLN A 107 -9.69 11.64 -0.67
N ASP A 108 -9.18 12.61 0.10
CA ASP A 108 -9.83 13.17 1.28
C ASP A 108 -10.17 14.65 1.06
N LYS A 109 -11.42 15.03 1.30
CA LYS A 109 -11.90 16.43 1.26
C LYS A 109 -12.45 16.88 2.63
N GLY A 110 -11.92 16.35 3.72
CA GLY A 110 -12.52 16.40 5.06
C GLY A 110 -13.52 15.27 5.31
N GLU A 111 -13.73 14.41 4.31
CA GLU A 111 -14.47 13.14 4.30
C GLU A 111 -13.83 12.30 3.19
N LEU A 112 -13.55 11.01 3.44
CA LEU A 112 -12.98 10.11 2.43
C LEU A 112 -13.97 9.99 1.27
N VAL A 113 -13.61 10.57 0.11
CA VAL A 113 -14.49 10.59 -1.07
C VAL A 113 -14.45 9.23 -1.76
N TRP A 114 -13.25 8.67 -1.89
CA TRP A 114 -13.03 7.34 -2.44
C TRP A 114 -11.63 6.82 -2.06
N SER A 115 -11.49 5.49 -2.12
CA SER A 115 -10.19 4.82 -2.08
C SER A 115 -10.16 3.63 -3.03
N ARG A 116 -8.98 3.39 -3.61
CA ARG A 116 -8.71 2.27 -4.51
C ARG A 116 -7.44 1.56 -4.08
N GLY A 117 -7.57 0.27 -3.76
CA GLY A 117 -6.48 -0.58 -3.32
C GLY A 117 -6.12 -1.66 -4.35
N TYR A 118 -4.82 -1.94 -4.45
CA TYR A 118 -4.27 -3.03 -5.24
C TYR A 118 -3.46 -3.93 -4.33
N ARG A 119 -3.71 -5.24 -4.35
CA ARG A 119 -2.98 -6.23 -3.58
C ARG A 119 -2.31 -7.24 -4.50
N PHE A 120 -1.06 -7.53 -4.20
CA PHE A 120 -0.22 -8.45 -4.96
C PHE A 120 0.83 -9.08 -4.06
N ARG A 121 1.42 -10.17 -4.51
CA ARG A 121 2.54 -10.82 -3.82
C ARG A 121 3.86 -10.20 -4.31
N MET A 122 4.79 -9.96 -3.40
CA MET A 122 6.16 -9.55 -3.70
C MET A 122 7.17 -10.63 -3.35
N VAL A 123 8.09 -10.88 -4.29
CA VAL A 123 9.25 -11.77 -4.14
C VAL A 123 10.45 -11.06 -4.75
N ASP A 124 11.54 -10.94 -3.99
CA ASP A 124 12.78 -10.28 -4.42
C ASP A 124 12.59 -8.88 -5.04
N GLY A 125 11.66 -8.09 -4.47
CA GLY A 125 11.33 -6.74 -4.94
C GLY A 125 10.47 -6.67 -6.21
N ALA A 126 10.00 -7.81 -6.74
CA ALA A 126 9.10 -7.87 -7.88
C ALA A 126 7.68 -8.25 -7.48
N ALA A 127 6.68 -7.66 -8.15
CA ALA A 127 5.29 -8.06 -8.02
C ALA A 127 5.02 -9.32 -8.86
N VAL A 128 4.50 -10.36 -8.24
CA VAL A 128 4.27 -11.69 -8.84
C VAL A 128 2.85 -12.19 -8.57
N GLY A 129 2.40 -13.12 -9.41
CA GLY A 129 1.09 -13.77 -9.29
C GLY A 129 -0.09 -12.90 -9.73
N ASP A 130 -1.29 -13.28 -9.30
CA ASP A 130 -2.52 -12.56 -9.63
C ASP A 130 -2.59 -11.22 -8.89
N LEU A 131 -3.24 -10.25 -9.54
CA LEU A 131 -3.52 -8.94 -8.97
C LEU A 131 -4.95 -8.92 -8.43
N MET A 132 -5.11 -8.46 -7.20
CA MET A 132 -6.42 -8.20 -6.60
C MET A 132 -6.69 -6.70 -6.54
N CYS A 133 -7.92 -6.30 -6.85
CA CYS A 133 -8.35 -4.90 -6.75
C CYS A 133 -9.50 -4.79 -5.76
N PHE A 134 -9.52 -3.73 -4.95
CA PHE A 134 -10.58 -3.52 -3.96
C PHE A 134 -10.79 -2.03 -3.66
N THR A 135 -11.93 -1.73 -3.06
CA THR A 135 -12.27 -0.40 -2.55
C THR A 135 -12.35 -0.48 -1.02
N ILE A 136 -11.78 0.49 -0.31
CA ILE A 136 -11.92 0.59 1.14
C ILE A 136 -13.10 1.54 1.41
N PRO A 137 -14.17 1.06 2.07
CA PRO A 137 -15.34 1.87 2.40
C PRO A 137 -15.04 2.92 3.47
#